data_AF-A0A2H9M0I9-F1
#
_entry.id   AF-A0A2H9M0I9-F1
#
_cell.length_a   1.000
_cell.length_b   1.000
_cell.length_c   1.000
_cell.angle_alpha   90.00
_cell.angle_beta   90.00
_cell.angle_gamma   90.00
#
_symmetry.space_group_name_H-M   'P 1'
#
loop_
_entity.id
_entity.type
_entity.pdbx_description
1 polymer ?
#
loop_
_entity_poly.entity_id
_entity_poly.type
_entity_poly.pdbx_seq_one_letter_code
_entity_poly.pdbx_strand_id
1 'polypeptide(L)'
;MISDNDSEKVKTALIKAEEAVKNIKDTSLKSKAFELAFAKFLNNEKEPDKNINLLINNKEMSIKEVLLKTKARFDTEKVLIFGYFLEKYKHFSSFTMKDIKRCYFDAKEKPPLNISDKINLNIHSGLLMELSEKKGRQRNVTLTRKGVQHVKDKLMK
;
A
#
# COMPACT_ATOMS: atom_id res chain seq x y z
N MET A 1 23.20 -27.71 -17.65
CA MET A 1 24.64 -27.37 -17.61
C MET A 1 24.75 -25.96 -17.06
N ILE A 2 25.24 -25.81 -15.84
CA ILE A 2 25.56 -24.49 -15.27
C ILE A 2 26.78 -23.98 -16.06
N SER A 3 26.74 -22.72 -16.51
CA SER A 3 27.84 -22.14 -17.29
C SER A 3 29.10 -22.06 -16.42
N ASP A 4 30.28 -22.25 -17.01
CA ASP A 4 31.57 -22.18 -16.26
C ASP A 4 31.75 -20.88 -15.48
N ASN A 5 31.09 -19.80 -15.92
CA ASN A 5 31.11 -18.48 -15.29
C ASN A 5 30.32 -18.42 -13.96
N ASP A 6 29.28 -19.24 -13.80
CA ASP A 6 28.50 -19.28 -12.56
C ASP A 6 29.21 -20.14 -11.49
N SER A 7 29.95 -21.16 -11.93
CA SER A 7 30.80 -21.98 -11.05
C SER A 7 31.91 -21.15 -10.39
N GLU A 8 32.59 -20.28 -11.13
CA GLU A 8 33.66 -19.42 -10.58
C GLU A 8 33.14 -18.35 -9.60
N LYS A 9 31.94 -17.82 -9.83
CA LYS A 9 31.28 -16.90 -8.89
C LYS A 9 30.95 -17.59 -7.56
N VAL A 10 30.42 -18.81 -7.63
CA VAL A 10 30.08 -19.61 -6.43
C VAL A 10 31.34 -19.92 -5.63
N LYS A 11 32.42 -20.37 -6.28
CA LYS A 11 33.71 -20.63 -5.63
C LYS A 11 34.27 -19.39 -4.95
N THR A 12 34.23 -18.25 -5.64
CA THR A 12 34.72 -16.97 -5.09
C THR A 12 33.90 -16.53 -3.87
N ALA A 13 32.57 -16.69 -3.89
CA ALA A 13 31.71 -16.36 -2.76
C ALA A 13 31.96 -17.26 -1.56
N LEU A 14 32.25 -18.54 -1.80
CA LEU A 14 32.52 -19.54 -0.76
C LEU A 14 33.79 -19.20 0.02
N ILE A 15 34.88 -18.91 -0.70
CA ILE A 15 36.16 -18.52 -0.10
C ILE A 15 36.00 -17.25 0.77
N LYS A 16 35.29 -16.24 0.28
CA LYS A 16 35.06 -14.99 1.02
C LYS A 16 34.21 -15.21 2.27
N ALA A 17 33.21 -16.09 2.21
CA ALA A 17 32.36 -16.42 3.35
C ALA A 17 33.14 -17.20 4.42
N GLU A 18 33.98 -18.16 4.03
CA GLU A 18 34.83 -18.91 4.96
C GLU A 18 35.81 -17.98 5.69
N GLU A 19 36.42 -17.06 4.94
CA GLU A 19 37.34 -16.09 5.53
C GLU A 19 36.65 -15.17 6.53
N ALA A 20 35.43 -14.72 6.24
CA ALA A 20 34.67 -13.80 7.10
C ALA A 20 34.32 -14.41 8.47
N VAL A 21 34.18 -15.74 8.56
CA VAL A 21 33.79 -16.44 9.79
C VAL A 21 34.94 -17.17 10.49
N LYS A 22 36.17 -17.07 9.97
CA LYS A 22 37.33 -17.86 10.42
C LYS A 22 37.63 -17.75 11.91
N ASN A 23 37.34 -16.59 12.52
CA ASN A 23 37.64 -16.30 13.92
C ASN A 23 36.47 -16.57 14.89
N ILE A 24 35.31 -17.03 14.39
CA ILE A 24 34.16 -17.35 15.24
C ILE A 24 34.38 -18.75 15.85
N LYS A 25 34.50 -18.80 17.18
CA LYS A 25 34.72 -20.06 17.93
C LYS A 25 33.42 -20.83 18.19
N ASP A 26 32.32 -20.11 18.36
CA ASP A 26 31.00 -20.72 18.57
C ASP A 26 30.51 -21.34 17.25
N THR A 27 30.25 -22.64 17.28
CA THR A 27 29.94 -23.42 16.07
C THR A 27 28.57 -23.07 15.49
N SER A 28 27.59 -22.76 16.35
CA SER A 28 26.23 -22.40 15.94
C SER A 28 26.21 -21.02 15.30
N LEU A 29 26.90 -20.05 15.91
CA LEU A 29 27.05 -18.71 15.38
C LEU A 29 27.90 -18.69 14.10
N LYS A 30 28.93 -19.52 14.02
CA LYS A 30 29.78 -19.65 12.81
C LYS A 30 28.97 -20.13 11.61
N SER A 31 28.14 -21.16 11.78
CA SER A 31 27.28 -21.70 10.71
C SER A 31 26.31 -20.63 10.19
N LYS A 32 25.63 -19.94 11.11
CA LYS A 32 24.65 -18.91 10.73
C LYS A 32 25.31 -17.67 10.10
N ALA A 33 26.47 -17.27 10.62
CA ALA A 33 27.26 -16.19 10.03
C ALA A 33 27.79 -16.56 8.64
N PHE A 34 28.14 -17.83 8.41
CA PHE A 34 28.64 -18.32 7.13
C PHE A 34 27.55 -18.28 6.06
N GLU A 35 26.36 -18.78 6.37
CA GLU A 35 25.20 -18.73 5.47
C GLU A 35 24.88 -17.28 5.05
N LEU A 36 24.91 -16.34 6.00
CA LEU A 36 24.67 -14.92 5.74
C LEU A 36 25.78 -14.30 4.89
N ALA A 37 27.05 -14.60 5.20
CA ALA A 37 28.19 -14.10 4.43
C ALA A 37 28.20 -14.65 3.00
N PHE A 38 27.93 -15.94 2.84
CA PHE A 38 27.88 -16.61 1.54
C PHE A 38 26.76 -16.06 0.66
N ALA A 39 25.55 -15.91 1.21
CA ALA A 39 24.42 -15.28 0.51
C ALA A 39 24.73 -13.83 0.10
N LYS A 40 25.44 -13.08 0.94
CA LYS A 40 25.88 -11.71 0.65
C LYS A 40 26.91 -11.65 -0.49
N PHE A 41 27.87 -12.56 -0.53
CA PHE A 41 28.90 -12.58 -1.58
C PHE A 41 28.41 -13.15 -2.91
N LEU A 42 27.36 -13.99 -2.91
CA LEU A 42 26.70 -14.46 -4.13
C LEU A 42 25.89 -13.36 -4.83
N ASN A 43 25.20 -12.52 -4.07
CA ASN A 43 24.25 -11.53 -4.58
C ASN A 43 24.85 -10.12 -4.59
N ASN A 44 25.86 -9.88 -5.43
CA ASN A 44 26.70 -8.68 -5.43
C ASN A 44 26.01 -7.31 -5.73
N GLU A 45 24.72 -7.12 -5.44
CA GLU A 45 24.04 -5.83 -5.21
C GLU A 45 22.88 -6.00 -4.20
N LYS A 46 22.65 -4.96 -3.39
CA LYS A 46 21.69 -4.88 -2.26
C LYS A 46 20.31 -5.45 -2.59
N GLU A 47 19.96 -6.61 -2.02
CA GLU A 47 18.57 -6.94 -1.75
C GLU A 47 18.12 -6.14 -0.50
N PRO A 48 17.12 -5.25 -0.60
CA PRO A 48 16.53 -4.64 0.59
C PRO A 48 15.93 -5.74 1.45
N ASP A 49 16.28 -5.70 2.73
CA ASP A 49 15.92 -6.66 3.78
C ASP A 49 14.48 -7.16 3.57
N LYS A 50 14.30 -8.45 3.30
CA LYS A 50 12.97 -9.05 3.04
C LYS A 50 11.97 -8.73 4.15
N ASN A 51 12.46 -8.52 5.38
CA ASN A 51 11.67 -8.07 6.51
C ASN A 51 11.18 -6.62 6.38
N ILE A 52 12.01 -5.70 5.86
CA ILE A 52 11.62 -4.31 5.57
C ILE A 52 10.58 -4.28 4.45
N ASN A 53 10.77 -5.06 3.38
CA ASN A 53 9.77 -5.14 2.31
C ASN A 53 8.44 -5.72 2.79
N LEU A 54 8.45 -6.72 3.67
CA LEU A 54 7.22 -7.23 4.30
C LEU A 54 6.54 -6.14 5.15
N LEU A 55 7.31 -5.40 5.94
CA LEU A 55 6.80 -4.31 6.79
C LEU A 55 6.26 -3.14 5.97
N ILE A 56 6.89 -2.79 4.85
CA ILE A 56 6.42 -1.76 3.93
C ILE A 56 5.14 -2.22 3.22
N ASN A 57 5.09 -3.47 2.77
CA ASN A 57 3.91 -4.02 2.10
C ASN A 57 2.73 -4.26 3.04
N ASN A 58 2.97 -4.41 4.35
CA ASN A 58 1.93 -4.55 5.38
C ASN A 58 1.45 -3.21 5.95
N LYS A 59 2.07 -2.08 5.61
CA LYS A 59 1.56 -0.77 6.03
C LYS A 59 0.34 -0.40 5.21
N GLU A 60 -0.77 -0.14 5.89
CA GLU A 60 -1.94 0.42 5.26
C GLU A 60 -1.59 1.75 4.59
N MET A 61 -2.03 1.92 3.35
CA MET A 61 -1.86 3.17 2.62
C MET A 61 -2.58 4.30 3.37
N SER A 62 -1.92 5.45 3.54
CA SER A 62 -2.58 6.61 4.14
C SER A 62 -3.55 7.26 3.14
N ILE A 63 -4.60 7.94 3.61
CA ILE A 63 -5.54 8.61 2.71
C ILE A 63 -4.85 9.68 1.85
N LYS A 64 -3.82 10.35 2.40
CA LYS A 64 -3.00 11.32 1.67
C LYS A 64 -2.22 10.66 0.53
N GLU A 65 -1.65 9.48 0.75
CA GLU A 65 -1.00 8.69 -0.31
C GLU A 65 -1.98 8.30 -1.41
N VAL A 66 -3.21 7.88 -1.06
CA VAL A 66 -4.24 7.52 -2.05
C VAL A 66 -4.58 8.72 -2.93
N LEU A 67 -4.76 9.91 -2.34
CA LEU A 67 -5.02 11.14 -3.11
C LEU A 67 -3.87 11.51 -4.05
N LEU A 68 -2.63 11.40 -3.58
CA LEU A 68 -1.45 11.71 -4.38
C LEU A 68 -1.31 10.74 -5.57
N LYS A 69 -1.53 9.44 -5.36
CA LYS A 69 -1.49 8.43 -6.43
C LYS A 69 -2.56 8.65 -7.48
N THR A 70 -3.79 8.93 -7.05
CA THR A 70 -4.93 9.16 -7.95
C THR A 70 -4.90 10.53 -8.64
N LYS A 71 -4.04 11.45 -8.19
CA LYS A 71 -3.93 12.83 -8.68
C LYS A 71 -5.27 13.57 -8.64
N ALA A 72 -6.05 13.33 -7.59
CA ALA A 72 -7.40 13.88 -7.44
C ALA A 72 -7.38 15.41 -7.40
N ARG A 73 -8.02 16.06 -8.38
CA ARG A 73 -7.95 17.53 -8.52
C ARG A 73 -9.12 18.24 -7.84
N PHE A 74 -10.31 17.69 -7.99
CA PHE A 74 -11.55 18.36 -7.59
C PHE A 74 -12.23 17.66 -6.42
N ASP A 75 -13.01 18.40 -5.62
CA ASP A 75 -13.69 17.86 -4.45
C ASP A 75 -14.64 16.70 -4.76
N THR A 76 -15.34 16.73 -5.89
CA THR A 76 -16.18 15.61 -6.33
C THR A 76 -15.37 14.32 -6.46
N GLU A 77 -14.18 14.41 -7.03
CA GLU A 77 -13.27 13.28 -7.21
C GLU A 77 -12.67 12.84 -5.87
N LYS A 78 -12.23 13.79 -5.03
CA LYS A 78 -11.73 13.50 -3.68
C LYS A 78 -12.76 12.75 -2.84
N VAL A 79 -14.02 13.17 -2.87
CA VAL A 79 -15.12 12.49 -2.16
C VAL A 79 -15.30 11.04 -2.62
N LEU A 80 -15.21 10.78 -3.93
CA LEU A 80 -15.28 9.43 -4.47
C LEU A 80 -14.12 8.56 -3.95
N ILE A 81 -12.91 9.12 -3.96
CA ILE A 81 -11.70 8.44 -3.49
C ILE A 81 -11.75 8.20 -1.98
N PHE A 82 -12.32 9.13 -1.21
CA PHE A 82 -12.55 8.94 0.22
C PHE A 82 -13.53 7.80 0.48
N GLY A 83 -14.60 7.69 -0.31
CA GLY A 83 -15.48 6.51 -0.27
C GLY A 83 -14.72 5.21 -0.52
N TYR A 84 -13.86 5.19 -1.54
CA TYR A 84 -13.02 4.02 -1.85
C TYR A 84 -12.06 3.68 -0.73
N PHE A 85 -11.45 4.70 -0.14
CA PHE A 85 -10.53 4.53 0.98
C PHE A 85 -11.23 3.88 2.18
N LEU A 86 -12.40 4.39 2.54
CA LEU A 86 -13.18 3.89 3.66
C LEU A 86 -13.60 2.43 3.45
N GLU A 87 -14.05 2.07 2.24
CA GLU A 87 -14.46 0.68 1.97
C GLU A 87 -13.29 -0.29 1.85
N LYS A 88 -12.22 0.08 1.15
CA LYS A 88 -11.14 -0.86 0.78
C LYS A 88 -10.00 -0.94 1.78
N TYR A 89 -9.69 0.18 2.44
CA TYR A 89 -8.57 0.24 3.39
C TYR A 89 -9.03 0.34 4.84
N LYS A 90 -10.27 0.78 5.09
CA LYS A 90 -10.84 0.83 6.45
C LYS A 90 -11.95 -0.17 6.69
N HIS A 91 -12.30 -0.97 5.68
CA HIS A 91 -13.29 -2.05 5.74
C HIS A 91 -14.71 -1.59 6.13
N PHE A 92 -15.07 -0.36 5.76
CA PHE A 92 -16.44 0.13 5.96
C PHE A 92 -17.35 -0.53 4.91
N SER A 93 -18.51 -1.03 5.31
CA SER A 93 -19.53 -1.47 4.35
C SER A 93 -20.24 -0.30 3.66
N SER A 94 -20.27 0.85 4.34
CA SER A 94 -20.89 2.08 3.87
C SER A 94 -20.42 3.25 4.73
N PHE A 95 -20.58 4.48 4.25
CA PHE A 95 -20.06 5.69 4.89
C PHE A 95 -21.04 6.86 4.83
N THR A 96 -20.83 7.83 5.71
CA THR A 96 -21.64 9.04 5.87
C THR A 96 -20.86 10.29 5.46
N MET A 97 -21.56 11.42 5.36
CA MET A 97 -20.91 12.73 5.18
C MET A 97 -19.90 13.06 6.29
N LYS A 98 -20.12 12.60 7.54
CA LYS A 98 -19.17 12.82 8.65
C LYS A 98 -17.88 12.06 8.41
N ASP A 99 -17.96 10.83 7.92
CA ASP A 99 -16.79 10.01 7.63
C ASP A 99 -15.96 10.64 6.50
N ILE A 100 -16.62 11.13 5.45
CA ILE A 100 -15.96 11.87 4.36
C ILE A 100 -15.29 13.15 4.89
N LYS A 101 -15.98 13.89 5.78
CA LYS A 101 -15.39 15.08 6.40
C LYS A 101 -14.14 14.73 7.22
N ARG A 102 -14.14 13.59 7.91
CA ARG A 102 -12.96 13.08 8.63
C ARG A 102 -11.81 12.77 7.67
N CYS A 103 -12.08 12.15 6.52
CA CYS A 103 -11.05 11.91 5.50
C CYS A 103 -10.36 13.20 5.02
N TYR A 104 -11.10 14.31 4.87
CA TYR A 104 -10.49 15.61 4.57
C TYR A 104 -9.48 16.03 5.64
N PHE A 105 -9.84 15.93 6.92
CA PHE A 105 -8.93 16.26 8.02
C PHE A 105 -7.71 15.34 8.08
N ASP A 106 -7.91 14.02 7.92
CA ASP A 106 -6.85 13.02 7.95
C ASP A 106 -5.89 13.20 6.75
N ALA A 107 -6.40 13.64 5.60
CA ALA A 107 -5.62 13.97 4.42
C ALA A 107 -4.91 15.34 4.49
N LYS A 108 -5.22 16.16 5.51
CA LYS A 108 -4.80 17.58 5.62
C LYS A 108 -5.30 18.43 4.45
N GLU A 109 -6.49 18.12 3.95
CA GLU A 109 -7.18 18.84 2.88
C GLU A 109 -8.29 19.73 3.48
N LYS A 110 -8.55 20.88 2.85
CA LYS A 110 -9.67 21.75 3.25
C LYS A 110 -10.99 21.14 2.76
N PRO A 111 -11.97 20.88 3.63
CA PRO A 111 -13.26 20.39 3.19
C PRO A 111 -14.01 21.46 2.38
N PRO A 112 -14.78 21.08 1.34
CA PRO A 112 -15.61 22.01 0.59
C PRO A 112 -16.75 22.53 1.47
N LEU A 113 -17.33 23.67 1.08
CA LEU A 113 -18.47 24.27 1.77
C LEU A 113 -19.66 23.29 1.87
N ASN A 114 -19.89 22.51 0.81
CA ASN A 114 -20.98 21.55 0.74
C ASN A 114 -20.51 20.17 0.27
N ILE A 115 -20.19 19.29 1.21
CA ILE A 115 -19.82 17.89 0.92
C ILE A 115 -21.02 17.10 0.37
N SER A 116 -22.24 17.40 0.83
CA SER A 116 -23.47 16.73 0.38
C SER A 116 -23.68 16.90 -1.11
N ASP A 117 -23.43 18.09 -1.65
CA ASP A 117 -23.45 18.37 -3.09
C ASP A 117 -22.48 17.45 -3.87
N LYS A 118 -21.24 17.29 -3.38
CA LYS A 118 -20.23 16.42 -4.01
C LYS A 118 -20.58 14.95 -3.95
N ILE A 119 -21.23 14.50 -2.88
CA ILE A 119 -21.80 13.15 -2.78
C ILE A 119 -22.90 12.99 -3.84
N ASN A 120 -23.83 13.94 -3.91
CA ASN A 120 -24.93 13.88 -4.88
C ASN A 120 -24.42 13.84 -6.32
N LEU A 121 -23.41 14.63 -6.69
CA LEU A 121 -22.82 14.59 -8.03
C LEU A 121 -22.25 13.21 -8.40
N ASN A 122 -21.63 12.52 -7.43
CA ASN A 122 -21.17 11.15 -7.64
C ASN A 122 -22.32 10.13 -7.72
N ILE A 123 -23.41 10.35 -6.98
CA ILE A 123 -24.63 9.54 -7.09
C ILE A 123 -25.25 9.71 -8.49
N HIS A 124 -25.42 10.95 -8.97
CA HIS A 124 -25.93 11.23 -10.32
C HIS A 124 -25.05 10.62 -11.41
N SER A 125 -23.74 10.51 -11.19
CA SER A 125 -22.80 9.88 -12.12
C SER A 125 -22.81 8.33 -12.05
N GLY A 126 -23.58 7.74 -11.14
CA GLY A 126 -23.67 6.31 -10.88
C GLY A 126 -22.42 5.71 -10.24
N LEU A 127 -21.58 6.53 -9.59
CA LEU A 127 -20.34 6.10 -8.93
C LEU A 127 -20.57 5.79 -7.45
N LEU A 128 -21.52 6.48 -6.83
CA LEU A 128 -22.02 6.20 -5.49
C LEU A 128 -23.50 5.82 -5.54
N MET A 129 -23.99 5.17 -4.50
CA MET A 129 -25.42 4.94 -4.28
C MET A 129 -25.81 5.17 -2.83
N GLU A 130 -26.97 5.78 -2.62
CA GLU A 130 -27.56 5.93 -1.29
C GLU A 130 -28.25 4.63 -0.87
N LEU A 131 -28.05 4.25 0.40
CA LEU A 131 -28.69 3.10 1.01
C LEU A 131 -29.99 3.55 1.71
N SER A 132 -31.01 2.69 1.67
CA SER A 132 -32.28 2.93 2.38
C SER A 132 -32.09 3.05 3.89
N GLU A 133 -31.13 2.29 4.43
CA GLU A 133 -30.76 2.30 5.85
C GLU A 133 -29.91 3.52 6.20
N LYS A 134 -30.43 4.37 7.09
CA LYS A 134 -29.68 5.51 7.62
C LYS A 134 -28.78 5.08 8.77
N LYS A 135 -27.56 5.62 8.83
CA LYS A 135 -26.71 5.53 10.03
C LYS A 135 -27.07 6.69 10.96
N GLY A 136 -28.01 6.43 11.87
CA GLY A 136 -28.62 7.46 12.72
C GLY A 136 -29.45 8.45 11.89
N ARG A 137 -29.21 9.76 12.03
CA ARG A 137 -29.89 10.80 11.23
C ARG A 137 -29.21 11.11 9.89
N GLN A 138 -28.11 10.42 9.57
CA GLN A 138 -27.29 10.75 8.40
C GLN A 138 -27.57 9.81 7.24
N ARG A 139 -27.52 10.37 6.02
CA ARG A 139 -27.52 9.59 4.79
C ARG A 139 -26.32 8.66 4.80
N ASN A 140 -26.58 7.43 4.37
CA ASN A 140 -25.61 6.36 4.30
C ASN A 140 -25.39 6.02 2.83
N VAL A 141 -24.14 5.98 2.41
CA VAL A 141 -23.76 5.88 1.00
C VAL A 141 -22.68 4.82 0.85
N THR A 142 -22.66 4.14 -0.29
CA THR A 142 -21.63 3.15 -0.66
C THR A 142 -21.21 3.35 -2.11
N LEU A 143 -20.05 2.83 -2.49
CA LEU A 143 -19.60 2.76 -3.86
C LEU A 143 -20.42 1.76 -4.66
N THR A 144 -20.72 2.14 -5.90
CA THR A 144 -21.16 1.16 -6.89
C THR A 144 -19.96 0.40 -7.45
N ARG A 145 -20.21 -0.73 -8.13
CA ARG A 145 -19.17 -1.43 -8.89
C ARG A 145 -18.43 -0.50 -9.87
N LYS A 146 -19.17 0.41 -10.51
CA LYS A 146 -18.60 1.41 -11.43
C LYS A 146 -17.70 2.41 -10.71
N GLY A 147 -18.11 2.88 -9.53
CA GLY A 147 -17.29 3.74 -8.68
C GLY A 147 -15.98 3.08 -8.26
N VAL A 148 -16.04 1.82 -7.79
CA VAL A 148 -14.85 1.04 -7.44
C VAL A 148 -13.89 0.94 -8.63
N GLN A 149 -14.40 0.58 -9.81
CA GLN A 149 -13.56 0.43 -11.00
C GLN A 149 -12.92 1.77 -11.41
N HIS A 150 -13.70 2.85 -11.39
CA HIS A 150 -13.21 4.17 -11.75
C HIS A 150 -12.02 4.62 -10.89
N VAL A 151 -12.04 4.35 -9.58
CA VAL A 151 -10.92 4.67 -8.68
C VAL A 151 -9.74 3.72 -8.91
N LYS A 152 -9.99 2.42 -9.12
CA LYS A 152 -8.92 1.46 -9.45
C LYS A 152 -8.16 1.84 -10.71
N ASP A 153 -8.86 2.22 -11.77
CA ASP A 153 -8.25 2.65 -13.03
C ASP A 153 -7.35 3.88 -12.86
N LYS A 154 -7.61 4.73 -11.85
CA LYS A 154 -6.75 5.87 -11.50
C LYS A 154 -5.55 5.47 -10.65
N LEU A 155 -5.66 4.41 -9.84
CA LEU A 155 -4.56 3.90 -9.02
C LEU A 155 -3.54 3.07 -9.82
N MET A 156 -3.96 2.53 -10.97
CA MET A 156 -3.12 1.69 -11.85
C MET A 156 -2.41 2.49 -12.97
N LYS A 157 -2.59 3.81 -13.03
CA LYS A 157 -1.96 4.72 -13.98
C LYS A 157 -0.75 5.43 -13.38
#